data_AF-A0A117IA44-F1
#
_entry.id   AF-A0A117IA44-F1
#
_cell.length_a   1.000
_cell.length_b   1.000
_cell.length_c   1.000
_cell.angle_alpha   90.00
_cell.angle_beta   90.00
_cell.angle_gamma   90.00
#
_symmetry.space_group_name_H-M   'P 1'
#
loop_
_entity.id
_entity.type
_entity.pdbx_description
1 polymer ?
#
loop_
_entity_poly.entity_id
_entity_poly.type
_entity_poly.pdbx_seq_one_letter_code
_entity_poly.pdbx_strand_id
1 'polypeptide(L)'
;MSQEQARDRAVLLSITALAAMAIAYLLIWAVLRDPDMTDKLMNGIAPPGTAVVGNRVAVIGGIIAALGAWTAAITSRRVIPVLLVVLASVPFAPMTLFTLALAFDG
;
A
#
# COMPACT_ATOMS: atom_id res chain seq x y z
N MET A 1 23.88 17.75 -14.95
CA MET A 1 22.40 17.72 -14.99
C MET A 1 21.92 19.16 -15.01
N SER A 2 21.13 19.58 -16.00
CA SER A 2 20.58 20.93 -16.00
C SER A 2 19.53 21.09 -14.88
N GLN A 3 19.29 22.33 -14.42
CA GLN A 3 18.26 22.59 -13.42
C GLN A 3 16.86 22.11 -13.87
N GLU A 4 16.58 22.18 -15.17
CA GLU A 4 15.32 21.70 -15.76
C GLU A 4 15.18 20.18 -15.64
N GLN A 5 16.22 19.42 -15.99
CA GLN A 5 16.23 17.95 -15.84
C GLN A 5 16.04 17.53 -14.38
N ALA A 6 16.63 18.25 -13.43
CA ALA A 6 16.45 17.99 -12.00
C ALA A 6 15.01 18.26 -11.55
N ARG A 7 14.40 19.34 -12.04
CA ARG A 7 13.02 19.71 -11.75
C ARG A 7 12.04 18.67 -12.29
N ASP A 8 12.20 18.26 -13.54
CA ASP A 8 11.29 17.31 -14.20
C ASP A 8 11.37 15.92 -13.55
N ARG A 9 12.58 15.46 -13.23
CA ARG A 9 12.76 14.22 -12.47
C ARG A 9 12.09 14.28 -11.10
N ALA A 10 12.21 15.41 -10.39
CA ALA A 10 11.56 15.57 -9.09
C ALA A 10 10.02 15.55 -9.20
N VAL A 11 9.45 16.13 -10.27
CA VAL A 11 8.01 16.06 -10.55
C VAL A 11 7.58 14.63 -10.82
N LEU A 12 8.29 13.92 -11.70
CA LEU A 12 7.99 12.52 -12.00
C LEU A 12 8.04 11.65 -10.74
N LEU A 13 9.08 11.78 -9.91
CA LEU A 13 9.19 11.07 -8.65
C LEU A 13 8.05 11.38 -7.68
N SER A 14 7.57 12.64 -7.67
CA SER A 14 6.42 13.03 -6.85
C SER A 14 5.15 12.33 -7.31
N ILE A 15 4.90 12.27 -8.62
CA ILE A 15 3.73 11.57 -9.20
C ILE A 15 3.84 10.07 -8.93
N THR A 16 5.02 9.48 -9.13
CA THR A 16 5.27 8.06 -8.83
C THR A 16 5.02 7.75 -7.36
N ALA A 17 5.42 8.63 -6.44
CA ALA A 17 5.16 8.44 -5.02
C ALA A 17 3.66 8.34 -4.71
N LEU A 18 2.87 9.26 -5.28
CA LEU A 18 1.42 9.28 -5.09
C LEU A 18 0.74 8.07 -5.75
N ALA A 19 1.14 7.71 -6.97
CA ALA A 19 0.61 6.56 -7.68
C ALA A 19 0.91 5.25 -6.94
N ALA A 20 2.15 5.07 -6.47
CA ALA A 20 2.53 3.90 -5.68
C ALA A 20 1.74 3.81 -4.37
N MET A 21 1.51 4.94 -3.69
CA MET A 21 0.70 4.96 -2.47
C MET A 21 -0.77 4.62 -2.76
N ALA A 22 -1.32 5.11 -3.86
CA ALA A 22 -2.67 4.77 -4.29
C ALA A 22 -2.82 3.27 -4.61
N ILE A 23 -1.83 2.68 -5.31
CA ILE A 23 -1.80 1.24 -5.58
C ILE A 23 -1.72 0.44 -4.29
N ALA A 24 -0.90 0.88 -3.33
CA ALA A 24 -0.81 0.24 -2.02
C ALA A 24 -2.19 0.18 -1.35
N TYR A 25 -2.92 1.29 -1.35
CA TYR A 25 -4.28 1.35 -0.82
C TYR A 25 -5.25 0.41 -1.54
N LEU A 26 -5.23 0.39 -2.88
CA LEU A 26 -6.11 -0.47 -3.66
C LEU A 26 -5.89 -1.96 -3.35
N LEU A 27 -4.63 -2.37 -3.17
CA LEU A 27 -4.28 -3.75 -2.84
C LEU A 27 -4.76 -4.15 -1.43
N ILE A 28 -4.54 -3.29 -0.43
CA ILE A 28 -5.03 -3.54 0.94
C ILE A 28 -6.57 -3.53 0.97
N TRP A 29 -7.20 -2.61 0.24
CA TRP A 29 -8.65 -2.52 0.16
C TRP A 29 -9.29 -3.74 -0.52
N ALA A 30 -8.64 -4.32 -1.52
CA ALA A 30 -9.10 -5.55 -2.16
C ALA A 30 -9.21 -6.71 -1.15
N VAL A 31 -8.27 -6.81 -0.21
CA VAL A 31 -8.29 -7.83 0.85
C VAL A 31 -9.39 -7.55 1.88
N LEU A 32 -9.55 -6.29 2.28
CA LEU A 32 -10.60 -5.90 3.25
C LEU A 32 -12.02 -6.06 2.70
N ARG A 33 -12.20 -5.93 1.39
CA ARG A 33 -13.49 -6.07 0.74
C ARG A 33 -13.86 -7.53 0.46
N ASP A 34 -12.92 -8.46 0.63
CA ASP A 34 -13.18 -9.88 0.41
C ASP A 34 -14.14 -10.41 1.50
N PRO A 35 -15.37 -10.82 1.14
CA PRO A 35 -16.33 -11.35 2.12
C PRO A 35 -15.80 -12.59 2.84
N ASP A 36 -14.98 -13.41 2.17
CA ASP A 36 -14.40 -14.61 2.77
C ASP A 36 -13.41 -14.28 3.90
N MET A 37 -12.70 -13.15 3.78
CA MET A 37 -11.81 -12.66 4.84
C MET A 37 -12.59 -12.08 6.02
N THR A 38 -13.78 -11.56 5.76
CA THR A 38 -14.72 -11.15 6.83
C THR A 38 -15.25 -12.37 7.56
N ASP A 39 -15.63 -13.43 6.84
CA ASP A 39 -16.05 -14.70 7.44
C ASP A 39 -14.93 -15.35 8.24
N LYS A 40 -13.68 -15.25 7.77
CA LYS A 40 -12.50 -15.68 8.53
C LYS A 40 -12.35 -14.90 9.84
N LEU A 41 -12.57 -13.58 9.84
CA LEU A 41 -12.53 -12.78 11.06
C LEU A 41 -13.58 -13.23 12.08
N MET A 42 -14.77 -13.58 11.61
CA MET A 42 -15.89 -13.96 12.49
C MET A 42 -15.78 -15.41 13.00
N ASN A 43 -15.29 -16.32 12.16
CA ASN A 43 -15.29 -17.76 12.44
C ASN A 43 -13.91 -18.33 12.78
N GLY A 44 -12.85 -17.52 12.67
CA GLY A 44 -11.45 -17.90 12.90
C GLY A 44 -10.82 -18.76 11.81
N ILE A 45 -11.59 -19.26 10.85
CA ILE A 45 -11.14 -20.16 9.78
C ILE A 45 -11.60 -19.61 8.43
N ALA A 46 -10.69 -19.60 7.45
CA ALA A 46 -11.04 -19.21 6.09
C ALA A 46 -11.99 -20.24 5.48
N PRO A 47 -13.10 -19.82 4.85
CA PRO A 47 -13.99 -20.73 4.13
C PRO A 47 -13.25 -21.59 3.10
N PRO A 48 -13.76 -22.81 2.81
CA PRO A 48 -13.19 -23.62 1.74
C PRO A 48 -13.37 -22.92 0.40
N GLY A 49 -12.28 -22.76 -0.35
CA GLY A 49 -12.28 -22.10 -1.67
C GLY A 49 -11.79 -20.66 -1.67
N THR A 50 -11.55 -20.06 -0.50
CA THR A 50 -10.99 -18.71 -0.40
C THR A 50 -9.61 -18.63 -1.06
N ALA A 51 -9.39 -17.58 -1.85
CA ALA A 51 -8.13 -17.32 -2.53
C ALA A 51 -7.05 -16.76 -1.56
N VAL A 52 -6.72 -17.50 -0.50
CA VAL A 52 -5.80 -17.07 0.57
C VAL A 52 -4.45 -16.63 0.01
N VAL A 53 -3.92 -17.35 -0.98
CA VAL A 53 -2.66 -16.98 -1.65
C VAL A 53 -2.78 -15.63 -2.36
N GLY A 54 -3.89 -15.37 -3.05
CA GLY A 54 -4.16 -14.10 -3.73
C GLY A 54 -4.18 -12.93 -2.74
N ASN A 55 -4.85 -13.12 -1.60
CA ASN A 55 -4.93 -12.09 -0.57
C ASN A 55 -3.57 -11.84 0.10
N ARG A 56 -2.76 -12.88 0.35
CA ARG A 56 -1.39 -12.72 0.85
C ARG A 56 -0.51 -11.95 -0.14
N VAL A 57 -0.60 -12.26 -1.43
CA VAL A 57 0.13 -11.54 -2.49
C VAL A 57 -0.31 -10.08 -2.54
N ALA A 58 -1.61 -9.79 -2.41
CA ALA A 58 -2.11 -8.43 -2.36
C ALA A 58 -1.58 -7.66 -1.14
N VAL A 59 -1.56 -8.25 0.06
CA VAL A 59 -0.98 -7.61 1.27
C VAL A 59 0.50 -7.31 1.06
N ILE A 60 1.29 -8.30 0.64
CA ILE A 60 2.74 -8.12 0.40
C ILE A 60 2.99 -7.07 -0.68
N GLY A 61 2.24 -7.13 -1.79
CA GLY A 61 2.32 -6.15 -2.87
C GLY A 61 1.96 -4.73 -2.40
N GLY A 62 0.97 -4.60 -1.53
CA GLY A 62 0.58 -3.32 -0.92
C GLY A 62 1.70 -2.72 -0.08
N ILE A 63 2.37 -3.54 0.75
CA ILE A 63 3.52 -3.11 1.55
C ILE A 63 4.68 -2.67 0.65
N ILE A 64 5.02 -3.46 -0.36
CA ILE A 64 6.10 -3.13 -1.30
C ILE A 64 5.78 -1.82 -2.05
N ALA A 65 4.54 -1.64 -2.48
CA ALA A 65 4.10 -0.41 -3.14
C ALA A 65 4.21 0.82 -2.21
N ALA A 66 3.83 0.70 -0.93
CA ALA A 66 3.98 1.76 0.06
C ALA A 66 5.45 2.12 0.32
N LEU A 67 6.34 1.12 0.38
CA LEU A 67 7.80 1.35 0.47
C LEU A 67 8.34 2.07 -0.79
N GLY A 68 7.84 1.69 -1.97
CA GLY A 68 8.13 2.38 -3.23
C GLY A 68 7.69 3.84 -3.21
N ALA A 69 6.49 4.12 -2.66
CA ALA A 69 5.98 5.48 -2.50
C ALA A 69 6.90 6.34 -1.63
N TRP A 70 7.34 5.81 -0.49
CA TRP A 70 8.30 6.46 0.40
C TRP A 70 9.64 6.74 -0.27
N THR A 71 10.18 5.74 -0.97
CA THR A 71 11.45 5.85 -1.67
C THR A 71 11.39 6.95 -2.73
N ALA A 72 10.32 6.99 -3.52
CA ALA A 72 10.11 8.02 -4.54
C ALA A 72 9.90 9.42 -3.93
N ALA A 73 9.13 9.54 -2.84
CA ALA A 73 8.88 10.80 -2.16
C ALA A 73 10.16 11.41 -1.58
N ILE A 74 10.96 10.64 -0.84
CA ILE A 74 12.23 11.11 -0.26
C ILE A 74 13.22 11.48 -1.37
N THR A 75 13.33 10.65 -2.42
CA THR A 75 14.24 10.89 -3.55
C THR A 75 13.86 12.13 -4.35
N SER A 76 12.58 12.51 -4.37
CA SER A 76 12.12 13.75 -5.04
C SER A 76 12.70 15.02 -4.41
N ARG A 77 13.17 14.96 -3.15
CA ARG A 77 13.62 16.09 -2.33
C ARG A 77 12.61 17.23 -2.23
N ARG A 78 11.32 16.93 -2.42
CA ARG A 78 10.22 17.90 -2.26
C ARG A 78 9.43 17.59 -1.00
N VAL A 79 9.05 18.66 -0.29
CA VAL A 79 8.30 18.53 0.97
C VAL A 79 6.87 18.03 0.73
N ILE A 80 6.19 18.53 -0.31
CA ILE A 80 4.79 18.19 -0.61
C ILE A 80 4.55 16.67 -0.75
N PRO A 81 5.24 15.91 -1.63
CA PRO A 81 5.00 14.48 -1.76
C PRO A 81 5.33 13.71 -0.48
N VAL A 82 6.34 14.15 0.29
CA VAL A 82 6.67 13.53 1.59
C VAL A 82 5.54 13.73 2.58
N LEU A 83 4.99 14.94 2.70
CA LEU A 83 3.85 15.21 3.58
C LEU A 83 2.61 14.40 3.18
N LEU A 84 2.34 14.28 1.88
CA LEU A 84 1.21 13.48 1.39
C LEU A 84 1.38 12.00 1.72
N VAL A 85 2.58 11.43 1.55
CA VAL A 85 2.87 10.04 1.92
C VAL A 85 2.80 9.83 3.43
N VAL A 86 3.26 10.79 4.24
CA VAL A 86 3.10 10.76 5.71
C VAL A 86 1.62 10.72 6.09
N LEU A 87 0.82 11.66 5.58
CA LEU A 87 -0.60 11.74 5.86
C LEU A 87 -1.34 10.47 5.42
N ALA A 88 -1.01 9.94 4.24
CA ALA A 88 -1.58 8.70 3.74
C ALA A 88 -1.12 7.47 4.55
N SER A 89 0.05 7.52 5.19
CA SER A 89 0.55 6.41 6.03
C SER A 89 -0.25 6.25 7.32
N VAL A 90 -0.84 7.33 7.84
CA VAL A 90 -1.59 7.31 9.11
C VAL A 90 -2.79 6.35 9.07
N PRO A 91 -3.72 6.43 8.09
CA PRO A 91 -4.77 5.41 7.96
C PRO A 91 -4.25 4.09 7.38
N PHE A 92 -3.18 4.12 6.58
CA PHE A 92 -2.66 2.93 5.92
C PHE A 92 -2.09 1.92 6.92
N ALA A 93 -1.29 2.38 7.88
CA ALA A 93 -0.63 1.51 8.85
C ALA A 93 -1.60 0.58 9.62
N PRO A 94 -2.68 1.05 10.27
CA PRO A 94 -3.62 0.16 10.94
C PRO A 94 -4.36 -0.76 9.96
N MET A 95 -4.71 -0.29 8.76
CA MET A 95 -5.33 -1.14 7.74
C MET A 95 -4.38 -2.26 7.31
N THR A 96 -3.11 -1.95 7.06
CA THR A 96 -2.11 -2.95 6.70
C THR A 96 -1.93 -3.98 7.81
N LEU A 97 -1.78 -3.56 9.07
CA LEU A 97 -1.66 -4.47 10.21
C LEU A 97 -2.88 -5.41 10.32
N PHE A 98 -4.08 -4.85 10.17
CA PHE A 98 -5.31 -5.63 10.20
C PHE A 98 -5.39 -6.64 9.04
N THR A 99 -5.07 -6.22 7.82
CA THR A 99 -5.01 -7.16 6.68
C THR A 99 -3.92 -8.21 6.82
N LEU A 100 -2.83 -7.90 7.52
CA LEU A 100 -1.73 -8.84 7.76
C LEU A 100 -2.19 -9.94 8.73
N ALA A 101 -2.86 -9.56 9.82
CA ALA A 101 -3.52 -10.50 10.72
C ALA A 101 -4.52 -11.36 9.95
N LEU A 102 -5.42 -10.76 9.17
CA LEU A 102 -6.40 -11.51 8.37
C LEU A 102 -5.77 -12.48 7.37
N ALA A 103 -4.72 -12.07 6.66
CA ALA A 103 -4.12 -12.88 5.60
C ALA A 103 -3.18 -13.98 6.13
N PHE A 104 -2.58 -13.78 7.31
CA PHE A 104 -1.53 -14.65 7.83
C PHE A 104 -1.84 -15.32 9.17
N ASP A 105 -2.73 -14.78 10.01
CA ASP A 105 -3.19 -15.48 11.21
C ASP A 105 -4.12 -16.62 10.80
N GLY A 106 -3.71 -17.85 11.08
CA GLY A 106 -4.39 -19.09 10.75
C GLY A 106 -3.67 -20.24 11.42
#